data_AF-A0A3E5ALV2-F1
#
_entry.id   AF-A0A3E5ALV2-F1
#
_cell.length_a   1.000
_cell.length_b   1.000
_cell.length_c   1.000
_cell.angle_alpha   90.00
_cell.angle_beta   90.00
_cell.angle_gamma   90.00
#
_symmetry.space_group_name_H-M   'P 1'
#
loop_
_entity.id
_entity.type
_entity.pdbx_description
1 polymer ?
#
loop_
_entity_poly.entity_id
_entity_poly.type
_entity_poly.pdbx_seq_one_letter_code
_entity_poly.pdbx_strand_id
1 'polypeptide(L)' 'MITQIGFLRKGDVFRFEGDIYKVGHLLESTNGYVSCIDVNTGKKKRLHIDVDVEIEQAN' A
#
# COMPACT_ATOMS: atom_id res chain seq x y z
N MET A 1 8.10 5.12 9.07
CA MET A 1 8.54 6.34 8.34
C MET A 1 7.33 6.85 7.55
N ILE A 2 7.03 8.15 7.56
CA ILE A 2 5.92 8.67 6.74
C ILE A 2 6.42 8.81 5.29
N THR A 3 5.67 8.29 4.33
CA THR A 3 5.95 8.36 2.89
C THR A 3 4.64 8.55 2.11
N GLN A 4 4.71 8.93 0.83
CA GLN A 4 3.54 8.91 -0.04
C GLN A 4 3.36 7.54 -0.67
N ILE A 5 2.11 7.11 -0.87
CA ILE A 5 1.85 5.78 -1.42
C ILE A 5 2.42 5.59 -2.83
N GLY A 6 2.51 6.68 -3.61
CA GLY A 6 3.15 6.68 -4.93
C GLY A 6 4.65 6.32 -4.92
N PHE A 7 5.33 6.42 -3.78
CA PHE A 7 6.75 6.04 -3.65
C PHE A 7 6.96 4.59 -3.19
N LEU A 8 5.90 3.87 -2.84
CA LEU A 8 6.03 2.47 -2.42
C LEU A 8 6.45 1.56 -3.58
N ARG A 9 7.28 0.58 -3.25
CA ARG A 9 7.76 -0.45 -4.15
C ARG A 9 7.18 -1.80 -3.77
N LYS A 10 7.20 -2.74 -4.72
CA LYS A 10 6.84 -4.13 -4.47
C LYS A 10 7.66 -4.68 -3.28
N GLY A 11 6.96 -5.23 -2.30
CA GLY A 11 7.54 -5.78 -1.08
C GLY A 11 7.46 -4.85 0.12
N ASP A 12 7.28 -3.55 -0.08
CA ASP A 12 7.14 -2.58 1.01
C ASP A 12 5.92 -2.89 1.86
N VAL A 13 6.03 -2.62 3.16
CA VAL A 13 4.95 -2.79 4.12
C VAL A 13 4.47 -1.41 4.56
N PHE A 14 3.15 -1.23 4.61
CA PHE A 14 2.55 0.04 5.02
C PHE A 14 1.30 -0.18 5.85
N ARG A 15 0.97 0.81 6.68
CA ARG A 15 -0.28 0.86 7.43
C ARG A 15 -1.26 1.82 6.74
N PHE A 16 -2.50 1.36 6.56
CA PHE A 16 -3.60 2.14 6.00
C PHE A 16 -4.91 1.76 6.68
N GLU A 17 -5.67 2.75 7.15
CA GLU A 17 -6.94 2.56 7.88
C GLU A 17 -6.84 1.61 9.09
N GLY A 18 -5.66 1.52 9.72
CA GLY A 18 -5.40 0.64 10.86
C GLY A 18 -4.93 -0.77 10.51
N ASP A 19 -5.05 -1.18 9.25
CA ASP A 19 -4.56 -2.46 8.75
C ASP A 19 -3.13 -2.37 8.21
N ILE A 20 -2.43 -3.51 8.17
CA ILE A 20 -1.07 -3.62 7.64
C ILE A 20 -1.09 -4.39 6.32
N TYR A 21 -0.47 -3.80 5.30
CA TYR A 21 -0.46 -4.30 3.94
C TYR A 21 0.96 -4.43 3.41
N LYS A 22 1.21 -5.49 2.63
CA LYS A 22 2.44 -5.66 1.86
C LYS A 22 2.16 -5.45 0.38
N VAL A 23 2.90 -4.54 -0.27
CA VAL A 23 2.72 -4.23 -1.69
C VAL A 23 3.07 -5.46 -2.53
N GLY A 24 2.12 -5.94 -3.33
CA GLY A 24 2.33 -7.02 -4.28
C GLY A 24 2.67 -6.50 -5.67
N HIS A 25 1.87 -5.55 -6.17
CA HIS A 25 2.06 -4.87 -7.43
C HIS A 25 1.41 -3.48 -7.35
N LEU A 26 2.20 -2.42 -7.52
CA LEU A 26 1.67 -1.07 -7.69
C LEU A 26 1.17 -0.98 -9.13
N LEU A 27 -0.12 -0.76 -9.35
CA LEU A 27 -0.63 -0.43 -10.69
C LEU A 27 -0.47 1.09 -10.82
N GLU A 28 0.50 1.47 -11.63
CA GLU A 28 1.08 2.81 -11.70
C GLU A 28 0.04 3.94 -11.72
N SER A 29 0.15 4.78 -10.69
CA SER A 29 0.13 6.25 -10.67
C SER A 29 -1.05 7.04 -11.26
N THR A 30 -2.04 6.42 -11.89
CA THR A 30 -3.07 7.20 -12.60
C THR A 30 -4.42 7.18 -11.89
N ASN A 31 -4.77 6.06 -11.23
CA ASN A 31 -6.10 5.85 -10.65
C ASN A 31 -6.07 5.44 -9.17
N GLY A 32 -4.94 5.60 -8.47
CA GLY A 32 -4.86 5.31 -7.03
C GLY A 32 -5.09 3.85 -6.63
N TYR A 33 -4.89 2.86 -7.49
CA TYR A 33 -5.11 1.45 -7.09
C TYR A 33 -3.80 0.74 -6.71
N VAL A 34 -3.76 0.19 -5.50
CA VAL A 34 -2.64 -0.63 -5.02
C VAL A 34 -3.09 -2.07 -4.82
N SER A 35 -2.39 -3.03 -5.46
CA SER A 35 -2.57 -4.44 -5.16
C SER A 35 -1.62 -4.87 -4.06
N CYS A 36 -2.17 -5.33 -2.95
CA CYS A 36 -1.43 -5.70 -1.76
C CYS A 36 -1.89 -7.06 -1.20
N ILE A 37 -1.11 -7.56 -0.26
CA ILE A 37 -1.48 -8.68 0.60
C ILE A 37 -1.73 -8.11 1.98
N ASP A 38 -2.92 -8.39 2.52
CA ASP A 38 -3.25 -8.12 3.91
C ASP A 38 -2.39 -9.02 4.80
N VAL A 39 -1.56 -8.42 5.65
CA VAL A 39 -0.57 -9.17 6.46
C VAL A 39 -1.25 -10.00 7.54
N ASN A 40 -2.41 -9.56 8.05
CA ASN A 40 -3.14 -10.26 9.10
C ASN A 40 -3.84 -11.52 8.57
N THR A 41 -4.34 -11.47 7.32
CA THR A 41 -5.16 -12.55 6.74
C THR A 41 -4.47 -13.35 5.64
N GLY A 42 -3.34 -12.85 5.11
CA GLY A 42 -2.63 -13.42 3.96
C GLY A 42 -3.38 -13.30 2.63
N LYS A 43 -4.54 -12.62 2.60
CA LYS A 43 -5.38 -12.49 1.40
C LYS A 43 -4.92 -11.35 0.51
N LYS A 44 -5.05 -11.54 -0.80
CA LYS A 44 -4.84 -10.46 -1.78
C LYS A 44 -6.00 -9.46 -1.68
N LYS A 45 -5.67 -8.17 -1.65
CA LYS A 45 -6.61 -7.06 -1.73
C LYS A 45 -6.18 -6.07 -2.83
N ARG A 46 -7.15 -5.31 -3.32
CA ARG A 46 -6.94 -4.15 -4.18
C ARG A 46 -7.57 -2.96 -3.47
N LEU A 47 -6.73 -2.02 -3.06
CA LEU A 47 -7.14 -0.82 -2.34
C LEU A 47 -7.18 0.36 -3.30
N HIS A 48 -8.13 1.27 -3.10
CA HIS A 48 -8.19 2.56 -3.80
C HIS A 48 -7.72 3.64 -2.83
N ILE A 49 -6.56 4.23 -3.12
CA ILE A 49 -5.83 5.17 -2.30
C ILE A 49 -5.17 6.18 -3.26
N ASP A 50 -5.52 7.46 -3.12
CA ASP A 50 -4.90 8.51 -3.92
C ASP A 50 -3.37 8.52 -3.73
N VAL A 51 -2.63 8.77 -4.81
CA VAL A 51 -1.15 8.63 -4.82
C VAL A 51 -0.43 9.59 -3.88
N ASP A 52 -1.10 10.71 -3.55
CA ASP A 52 -0.59 11.77 -2.67
C ASP A 52 -0.89 11.49 -1.18
N VAL A 53 -1.60 10.41 -0.86
CA VAL A 53 -1.91 10.04 0.52
C VAL A 53 -0.63 9.66 1.24
N GLU A 54 -0.40 10.34 2.36
CA GLU A 54 0.66 9.99 3.30
C GLU A 54 0.27 8.75 4.09
N ILE A 55 1.20 7.82 4.17
CA ILE A 55 1.06 6.53 4.85
C ILE A 55 2.27 6.26 5.74
N GLU A 56 2.06 5.43 6.76
CA GLU A 56 3.15 4.94 7.59
C GLU A 56 3.78 3.70 6.93
N GLN A 57 4.97 3.85 6.36
CA GLN A 57 5.79 2.72 5.93
C GLN A 57 6.38 2.02 7.15
N ALA A 58 6.09 0.74 7.27
CA ALA A 58 6.65 -0.17 8.26
C ALA A 58 7.88 -0.87 7.66
N ASN A 59 8.95 -0.96 8.44
CA ASN A 59 10.17 -1.70 8.08
C ASN A 59 9.95 -3.21 8.19
#